data_AF-A0A0C2WMQ7-F1
#
_entry.id   AF-A0A0C2WMQ7-F1
#
_cell.length_a   1.000
_cell.length_b   1.000
_cell.length_c   1.000
_cell.angle_alpha   90.00
_cell.angle_beta   90.00
_cell.angle_gamma   90.00
#
_symmetry.space_group_name_H-M   'P 1'
#
loop_
_entity.id
_entity.type
_entity.pdbx_description
1 polymer ?
#
loop_
_entity_poly.entity_id
_entity_poly.type
_entity_poly.pdbx_seq_one_letter_code
_entity_poly.pdbx_strand_id
1 'polypeptide(L)'
;MRFEIICFISLLLAPTIAASSPPPPNPPLHPYPNSPPSHGDLVGYAQNGLHAGIVVGSPSRQGGNVDIAPLAPPSKNQLSVHHHLVVSAHPDNILTTGISSQHTASEAARHHEQHPPSVSHPTGPYPGSANYRAPASGRRTPQRHARRRR
;
A
#
# COMPACT_ATOMS: atom_id res chain seq x y z
N MET A 1 -29.82 -50.17 -46.61
CA MET A 1 -28.93 -49.90 -45.44
C MET A 1 -27.52 -49.52 -45.90
N ARG A 2 -27.32 -48.26 -46.33
CA ARG A 2 -26.03 -47.55 -46.42
C ARG A 2 -26.25 -46.21 -47.14
N PHE A 3 -25.67 -45.13 -46.60
CA PHE A 3 -25.70 -43.71 -47.01
C PHE A 3 -26.65 -42.75 -46.27
N GLU A 4 -26.40 -42.53 -44.97
CA GLU A 4 -26.95 -41.40 -44.18
C GLU A 4 -25.90 -40.97 -43.10
N ILE A 5 -24.59 -40.98 -43.40
CA ILE A 5 -23.53 -40.67 -42.41
C ILE A 5 -22.43 -39.78 -43.02
N ILE A 6 -22.78 -38.70 -43.74
CA ILE A 6 -21.78 -37.70 -44.17
C ILE A 6 -22.35 -36.26 -44.10
N CYS A 7 -23.16 -35.93 -43.10
CA CYS A 7 -23.63 -34.54 -42.91
C CYS A 7 -23.22 -33.89 -41.57
N PHE A 8 -22.58 -34.61 -40.63
CA PHE A 8 -22.34 -34.07 -39.28
C PHE A 8 -20.93 -33.53 -38.99
N ILE A 9 -19.97 -33.64 -39.91
CA ILE A 9 -18.57 -33.21 -39.65
C ILE A 9 -18.26 -31.80 -40.21
N SER A 10 -19.16 -31.19 -40.97
CA SER A 10 -18.86 -29.92 -41.66
C SER A 10 -19.25 -28.63 -40.91
N LEU A 11 -19.79 -28.71 -39.69
CA LEU A 11 -20.27 -27.53 -38.93
C LEU A 11 -19.39 -27.14 -37.73
N LEU A 12 -18.28 -27.84 -37.47
CA LEU A 12 -17.47 -27.60 -36.27
C LEU A 12 -16.13 -26.91 -36.54
N LEU A 13 -16.05 -26.05 -37.56
CA LEU A 13 -14.86 -25.24 -37.83
C LEU A 13 -15.27 -23.76 -38.00
N ALA A 14 -15.87 -23.19 -36.95
CA ALA A 14 -15.87 -21.74 -36.79
C ALA A 14 -14.55 -21.33 -36.15
N PRO A 15 -13.63 -20.65 -36.85
CA PRO A 15 -12.47 -20.05 -36.20
C PRO A 15 -12.97 -18.90 -35.34
N THR A 16 -13.10 -19.13 -34.04
CA THR A 16 -13.21 -18.06 -33.05
C THR A 16 -11.89 -17.30 -33.08
N ILE A 17 -11.81 -16.30 -33.95
CA ILE A 17 -10.82 -15.22 -33.85
C ILE A 17 -11.17 -14.52 -32.55
N ALA A 18 -10.51 -14.94 -31.46
CA ALA A 18 -10.43 -14.17 -30.24
C ALA A 18 -9.75 -12.85 -30.62
N ALA A 19 -10.58 -11.84 -30.91
CA ALA A 19 -10.15 -10.47 -30.95
C ALA A 19 -9.52 -10.19 -29.59
N SER A 20 -8.18 -10.22 -29.57
CA SER A 20 -7.35 -9.74 -28.49
C SER A 20 -7.74 -8.29 -28.26
N SER A 21 -8.73 -8.07 -27.40
CA SER A 21 -8.97 -6.78 -26.78
C SER A 21 -7.61 -6.31 -26.29
N PRO A 22 -7.12 -5.12 -26.70
CA PRO A 22 -5.98 -4.54 -26.02
C PRO A 22 -6.28 -4.60 -24.51
N PRO A 23 -5.28 -4.94 -23.68
CA PRO A 23 -5.47 -4.87 -22.24
C PRO A 23 -6.06 -3.49 -21.95
N PRO A 24 -7.11 -3.40 -21.11
CA PRO A 24 -7.67 -2.11 -20.76
C PRO A 24 -6.49 -1.21 -20.36
N PRO A 25 -6.44 0.05 -20.85
CA PRO A 25 -5.39 0.96 -20.44
C PRO A 25 -5.32 0.87 -18.92
N ASN A 26 -4.13 0.54 -18.40
CA ASN A 26 -3.91 0.42 -16.96
C ASN A 26 -4.68 1.54 -16.31
N PRO A 27 -5.62 1.25 -15.36
CA PRO A 27 -6.31 2.33 -14.68
C PRO A 27 -5.20 3.28 -14.21
N PRO A 28 -5.34 4.61 -14.45
CA PRO A 28 -4.37 5.54 -13.92
C PRO A 28 -4.19 5.16 -12.46
N LEU A 29 -2.96 4.81 -12.07
CA LEU A 29 -2.58 4.61 -10.68
C LEU A 29 -2.85 5.97 -10.05
N HIS A 30 -4.10 6.21 -9.65
CA HIS A 30 -4.59 7.52 -9.27
C HIS A 30 -3.71 7.97 -8.12
N PRO A 31 -2.86 8.99 -8.31
CA PRO A 31 -2.40 9.73 -7.17
C PRO A 31 -3.62 10.58 -6.82
N TYR A 32 -4.38 10.18 -5.80
CA TYR A 32 -5.09 11.16 -4.99
C TYR A 32 -4.18 11.48 -3.79
N PRO A 33 -3.12 12.29 -3.96
CA PRO A 33 -2.20 12.61 -2.87
C PRO A 33 -2.76 13.67 -1.93
N ASN A 34 -4.00 14.13 -2.14
CA ASN A 34 -4.49 15.35 -1.50
C ASN A 34 -5.65 15.13 -0.51
N SER A 35 -6.25 13.94 -0.44
CA SER A 35 -7.22 13.66 0.62
C SER A 35 -6.48 13.09 1.82
N PRO A 36 -6.67 13.66 3.03
CA PRO A 36 -6.13 13.06 4.23
C PRO A 36 -6.66 11.63 4.39
N PRO A 37 -5.85 10.70 4.93
CA PRO A 37 -6.27 9.33 5.15
C PRO A 37 -7.50 9.28 6.06
N SER A 38 -8.44 8.43 5.68
CA SER A 38 -9.68 8.19 6.43
C SER A 38 -9.59 6.92 7.27
N HIS A 39 -10.43 6.80 8.31
CA HIS A 39 -10.53 5.59 9.11
C HIS A 39 -10.83 4.37 8.23
N GLY A 40 -10.03 3.32 8.37
CA GLY A 40 -10.09 2.12 7.54
C GLY A 40 -9.10 2.10 6.38
N ASP A 41 -8.47 3.23 6.01
CA ASP A 41 -7.54 3.25 4.89
C ASP A 41 -6.27 2.45 5.21
N LEU A 42 -5.85 1.63 4.24
CA LEU A 42 -4.58 0.92 4.30
C LEU A 42 -3.47 1.85 3.78
N VAL A 43 -2.45 2.03 4.60
CA VAL A 43 -1.37 3.00 4.38
C VAL A 43 0.01 2.37 4.58
N GLY A 44 1.00 2.87 3.83
CA GLY A 44 2.42 2.60 4.04
C GLY A 44 3.07 3.69 4.89
N TYR A 45 3.96 3.31 5.80
CA TYR A 45 4.74 4.22 6.64
C TYR A 45 6.16 3.70 6.89
N ALA A 46 7.10 4.59 7.25
CA ALA A 46 8.50 4.24 7.45
C ALA A 46 8.87 4.25 8.94
N GLN A 47 9.20 3.08 9.51
CA GLN A 47 9.61 2.93 10.91
C GLN A 47 10.67 1.84 11.02
N ASN A 48 11.95 2.18 11.01
CA ASN A 48 13.06 1.19 10.93
C ASN A 48 12.97 0.23 9.73
N GLY A 49 12.28 0.67 8.66
CA GLY A 49 11.88 -0.18 7.54
C GLY A 49 10.62 0.34 6.91
N LEU A 50 10.15 -0.34 5.87
CA LEU A 50 8.86 -0.06 5.23
C LEU A 50 7.81 -0.97 5.83
N HIS A 51 6.75 -0.36 6.37
CA HIS A 51 5.66 -1.07 7.02
C HIS A 51 4.34 -0.64 6.41
N ALA A 52 3.33 -1.47 6.63
CA ALA A 52 1.95 -1.18 6.29
C ALA A 52 1.09 -1.23 7.56
N GLY A 53 -0.01 -0.50 7.54
CA GLY A 53 -0.97 -0.47 8.63
C GLY A 53 -2.31 0.07 8.16
N ILE A 54 -3.28 0.03 9.07
CA ILE A 54 -4.62 0.57 8.82
C ILE A 54 -4.86 1.79 9.70
N VAL A 55 -5.47 2.82 9.14
CA VAL A 55 -5.83 4.02 9.90
C VAL A 55 -6.99 3.66 10.85
N VAL A 56 -6.76 3.75 12.16
CA VAL A 56 -7.74 3.38 13.19
C VAL A 56 -8.49 4.58 13.77
N GLY A 57 -8.10 5.81 13.41
CA GLY A 57 -8.79 7.01 13.84
C GLY A 57 -8.21 8.29 13.24
N SER A 58 -9.06 9.32 13.20
CA SER A 58 -8.69 10.71 12.90
C SER A 58 -8.15 11.39 14.18
N PRO A 59 -7.34 12.47 14.07
CA PRO A 59 -6.29 12.82 15.03
C PRO A 59 -6.72 12.83 16.49
N SER A 60 -6.17 11.90 17.28
CA SER A 60 -6.35 11.82 18.73
C SER A 60 -5.69 12.99 19.49
N ARG A 61 -4.72 13.69 18.89
CA ARG A 61 -3.94 14.74 19.58
C ARG A 61 -3.55 15.89 18.65
N GLN A 62 -3.43 17.09 19.25
CA GLN A 62 -2.86 18.30 18.66
C GLN A 62 -1.73 17.98 17.68
N GLY A 63 -1.92 18.29 16.40
CA GLY A 63 -0.88 18.09 15.37
C GLY A 63 -1.36 17.46 14.06
N GLY A 64 -2.62 17.02 13.97
CA GLY A 64 -3.17 16.50 12.71
C GLY A 64 -2.60 15.15 12.27
N ASN A 65 -1.89 14.45 13.17
CA ASN A 65 -1.38 13.11 12.91
C ASN A 65 -2.52 12.09 12.87
N VAL A 66 -2.36 11.06 12.04
CA VAL A 66 -3.26 9.91 12.01
C VAL A 66 -2.70 8.76 12.83
N ASP A 67 -3.60 8.04 13.51
CA ASP A 67 -3.25 6.84 14.26
C ASP A 67 -3.38 5.61 13.37
N ILE A 68 -2.29 4.87 13.23
CA ILE A 68 -2.18 3.71 12.34
C ILE A 68 -1.93 2.46 13.19
N ALA A 69 -2.78 1.45 13.08
CA ALA A 69 -2.50 0.13 13.64
C ALA A 69 -1.63 -0.68 12.65
N PRO A 70 -0.40 -1.10 13.03
CA PRO A 70 0.48 -1.89 12.16
C PRO A 70 -0.17 -3.19 11.71
N LEU A 71 0.03 -3.59 10.46
CA LEU A 71 -0.36 -4.92 10.01
C LEU A 71 0.48 -5.99 10.74
N ALA A 72 -0.19 -7.03 11.22
CA ALA A 72 0.45 -8.24 11.67
C ALA A 72 0.94 -9.06 10.46
N PRO A 73 1.90 -9.98 10.65
CA PRO A 73 2.28 -10.92 9.60
C PRO A 73 1.05 -11.61 9.02
N PRO A 74 1.00 -11.82 7.69
CA PRO A 74 -0.17 -12.36 7.02
C PRO A 74 -0.51 -13.74 7.60
N SER A 75 -1.73 -13.87 8.13
CA SER A 75 -2.33 -15.17 8.45
C SER A 75 -3.25 -15.59 7.30
N LYS A 76 -3.47 -16.90 7.13
CA LYS A 76 -4.10 -17.56 5.97
C LYS A 76 -5.47 -16.96 5.57
N ASN A 77 -5.45 -15.84 4.84
CA ASN A 77 -6.57 -15.09 4.26
C ASN A 77 -7.22 -14.01 5.13
N GLN A 78 -6.55 -13.52 6.18
CA GLN A 78 -7.12 -12.43 6.99
C GLN A 78 -6.13 -11.29 7.21
N LEU A 79 -6.60 -10.07 6.95
CA LEU A 79 -5.90 -8.85 7.36
C LEU A 79 -6.00 -8.75 8.89
N SER A 80 -4.88 -8.92 9.56
CA SER A 80 -4.75 -8.80 11.01
C SER A 80 -3.86 -7.62 11.34
N VAL A 81 -4.11 -6.98 12.49
CA VAL A 81 -3.35 -5.83 12.96
C VAL A 81 -2.82 -6.06 14.37
N HIS A 82 -1.77 -5.35 14.74
CA HIS A 82 -1.28 -5.32 16.11
C HIS A 82 -2.20 -4.44 16.97
N HIS A 83 -3.10 -5.05 17.75
CA HIS A 83 -4.08 -4.36 18.61
C HIS A 83 -3.48 -3.64 19.84
N HIS A 84 -2.18 -3.79 20.11
CA HIS A 84 -1.48 -3.18 21.24
C HIS A 84 -0.50 -2.08 20.81
N LEU A 85 -0.42 -1.80 19.51
CA LEU A 85 0.51 -0.84 18.93
C LEU A 85 -0.23 0.14 18.05
N VAL A 86 0.12 1.42 18.19
CA VAL A 86 -0.29 2.49 17.29
C VAL A 86 0.94 3.25 16.83
N VAL A 87 0.94 3.62 15.56
CA VAL A 87 1.91 4.52 14.95
C VAL A 87 1.21 5.83 14.66
N SER A 88 1.60 6.90 15.34
CA SER A 88 1.10 8.26 15.08
C SER A 88 1.96 8.90 14.00
N ALA A 89 1.40 9.08 12.80
CA ALA A 89 2.11 9.59 11.62
C ALA A 89 1.47 10.85 11.04
N HIS A 90 2.29 11.76 10.52
CA HIS A 90 1.79 12.89 9.75
C HIS A 90 1.21 12.39 8.40
N PRO A 91 0.05 12.88 7.94
CA PRO A 91 -0.55 12.48 6.65
C PRO A 91 0.42 12.57 5.47
N ASP A 92 1.25 13.60 5.43
CA ASP A 92 2.22 13.81 4.34
C ASP A 92 3.41 12.84 4.37
N ASN A 93 3.59 12.07 5.44
CA ASN A 93 4.69 11.11 5.59
C ASN A 93 4.27 9.67 5.28
N ILE A 94 3.00 9.45 4.92
CA ILE A 94 2.44 8.13 4.63
C ILE A 94 1.96 8.04 3.19
N LEU A 95 1.78 6.82 2.70
CA LEU A 95 1.28 6.56 1.36
C LEU A 95 -0.03 5.79 1.44
N THR A 96 -1.12 6.34 0.91
CA THR A 96 -2.40 5.63 0.80
C THR A 96 -2.35 4.62 -0.35
N THR A 97 -2.92 3.43 -0.11
CA THR A 97 -2.92 2.34 -1.11
C THR A 97 -4.20 2.30 -1.96
N GLY A 98 -5.23 3.06 -1.58
CA GLY A 98 -6.57 2.99 -2.17
C GLY A 98 -7.39 1.78 -1.69
N ILE A 99 -6.81 0.91 -0.85
CA ILE A 99 -7.50 -0.21 -0.21
C ILE A 99 -7.97 0.26 1.18
N SER A 100 -9.17 -0.16 1.60
CA SER A 100 -9.69 0.12 2.93
C SER A 100 -10.38 -1.09 3.56
N SER A 101 -10.35 -1.17 4.89
CA SER A 101 -11.11 -2.13 5.69
C SER A 101 -11.65 -1.46 6.95
N GLN A 102 -12.83 -0.84 6.83
CA GLN A 102 -13.50 -0.19 7.96
C GLN A 102 -13.75 -1.16 9.12
N HIS A 103 -14.13 -2.40 8.83
CA HIS A 103 -14.37 -3.41 9.86
C HIS A 103 -13.13 -3.64 10.73
N THR A 104 -11.97 -3.91 10.12
CA THR A 104 -10.71 -4.16 10.85
C THR A 104 -10.29 -2.94 11.65
N ALA A 105 -10.43 -1.74 11.09
CA ALA A 105 -10.08 -0.50 11.79
C ALA A 105 -11.01 -0.23 12.98
N SER A 106 -12.31 -0.46 12.84
CA SER A 106 -13.30 -0.29 13.92
C SER A 106 -13.13 -1.34 15.02
N GLU A 107 -12.73 -2.57 14.69
CA GLU A 107 -12.38 -3.59 15.68
C GLU A 107 -11.13 -3.19 16.48
N ALA A 108 -10.08 -2.73 15.79
CA ALA A 108 -8.88 -2.24 16.45
C ALA A 108 -9.14 -1.00 17.32
N ALA A 109 -9.95 -0.05 16.83
CA ALA A 109 -10.34 1.14 17.59
C ALA A 109 -11.10 0.77 18.87
N ARG A 110 -12.12 -0.10 18.79
CA ARG A 110 -12.84 -0.61 19.96
C ARG A 110 -11.92 -1.31 20.95
N HIS A 111 -10.95 -2.08 20.45
CA HIS A 111 -9.95 -2.70 21.31
C HIS A 111 -9.10 -1.65 22.04
N HIS A 112 -8.65 -0.60 21.35
CA HIS A 112 -7.85 0.49 21.92
C HIS A 112 -8.60 1.31 22.98
N GLU A 113 -9.92 1.47 22.85
CA GLU A 113 -10.76 2.11 23.87
C GLU A 113 -10.74 1.35 25.20
N GLN A 114 -10.72 0.02 25.14
CA GLN A 114 -10.70 -0.85 26.32
C GLN A 114 -9.27 -1.10 26.83
N HIS A 115 -8.30 -1.10 25.93
CA HIS A 115 -6.89 -1.42 26.20
C HIS A 115 -5.99 -0.38 25.50
N PRO A 116 -5.61 0.70 26.19
CA PRO A 116 -4.80 1.76 25.60
C PRO A 116 -3.52 1.21 24.93
N PRO A 117 -3.28 1.48 23.64
CA PRO A 117 -2.14 0.95 22.92
C PRO A 117 -0.84 1.69 23.25
N SER A 118 0.30 1.04 23.00
CA SER A 118 1.58 1.73 22.99
C SER A 118 1.74 2.56 21.72
N VAL A 119 2.10 3.82 21.86
CA VAL A 119 2.25 4.76 20.73
C VAL A 119 3.70 4.87 20.32
N SER A 120 3.95 4.78 19.02
CA SER A 120 5.25 4.99 18.39
C SER A 120 5.13 5.96 17.21
N HIS A 121 6.28 6.36 16.65
CA HIS A 121 6.33 7.36 15.58
C HIS A 121 7.17 6.86 14.40
N PRO A 122 6.82 7.25 13.16
CA PRO A 122 7.63 6.98 11.99
C PRO A 122 9.04 7.58 12.13
N THR A 123 10.03 6.90 11.56
CA THR A 123 11.42 7.40 11.49
C THR A 123 11.62 8.41 10.37
N GLY A 124 10.68 8.52 9.43
CA GLY A 124 10.75 9.46 8.31
C GLY A 124 9.58 9.33 7.33
N PRO A 125 9.63 10.07 6.21
CA PRO A 125 8.61 9.99 5.16
C PRO A 125 8.71 8.68 4.37
N TYR A 126 7.57 8.08 4.06
CA TYR A 126 7.48 6.89 3.21
C TYR A 126 7.81 7.22 1.74
N PRO A 127 8.55 6.38 0.99
CA PRO A 127 8.80 6.62 -0.43
C PRO A 127 7.51 6.83 -1.25
N GLY A 128 7.40 7.99 -1.89
CA GLY A 128 6.20 8.39 -2.65
C GLY A 128 5.14 9.16 -1.86
N SER A 129 5.33 9.34 -0.55
CA SER A 129 4.53 10.28 0.25
C SER A 129 4.85 11.74 -0.11
N ALA A 130 3.96 12.67 0.26
CA ALA A 130 4.08 14.09 -0.10
C ALA A 130 5.38 14.75 0.42
N ASN A 131 5.84 14.35 1.61
CA ASN A 131 7.09 14.85 2.19
C ASN A 131 8.34 14.05 1.81
N TYR A 132 8.19 13.00 1.00
CA TYR A 132 9.34 12.21 0.60
C TYR A 132 10.30 13.00 -0.29
N ARG A 133 11.54 13.12 0.18
CA ARG A 133 12.65 13.63 -0.62
C ARG A 133 13.60 12.48 -0.87
N ALA A 134 13.77 12.12 -2.14
CA ALA A 134 14.78 11.14 -2.51
C ALA A 134 16.15 11.62 -1.97
N PRO A 135 16.91 10.76 -1.28
CA PRO A 135 18.26 11.11 -0.87
C PRO A 135 19.02 11.56 -2.13
N ALA A 136 19.69 12.70 -2.04
CA ALA A 136 20.47 13.22 -3.17
C ALA A 136 21.43 12.12 -3.62
N SER A 137 21.19 11.55 -4.80
CA SER A 137 22.07 10.56 -5.41
C SER A 137 23.43 11.23 -5.52
N GLY A 138 24.38 10.73 -4.72
CA GLY A 138 25.61 11.43 -4.44
C GLY A 138 26.30 11.92 -5.71
N ARG A 139 26.45 13.24 -5.84
CA ARG A 139 27.62 13.79 -6.51
C ARG A 139 28.82 13.18 -5.78
N ARG A 140 29.38 12.11 -6.33
CA ARG A 140 30.69 11.59 -5.93
C ARG A 140 31.65 12.75 -6.09
N THR A 141 31.93 13.46 -5.01
CA THR A 141 32.99 14.45 -4.98
C THR A 141 34.26 13.65 -5.30
N PRO A 142 34.99 13.95 -6.38
CA PRO A 142 36.24 13.25 -6.64
C PRO A 142 37.14 13.50 -5.44
N GLN A 143 37.37 12.45 -4.66
CA GLN A 143 38.26 12.43 -3.51
C GLN A 143 39.65 12.73 -4.07
N ARG A 144 40.03 14.01 -4.05
CA ARG A 144 41.29 14.50 -4.58
C ARG A 144 42.38 13.98 -3.65
N HIS A 145 42.92 12.80 -3.96
CA HIS A 145 44.10 12.27 -3.31
C HIS A 145 45.26 13.24 -3.54
N ALA A 146 45.47 14.13 -2.57
CA ALA A 146 46.69 14.92 -2.46
C ALA A 146 47.82 13.94 -2.13
N ARG A 147 48.47 13.44 -3.19
CA ARG A 147 49.68 12.61 -3.12
C ARG A 147 50.81 13.51 -2.63
N ARG A 148 50.98 13.57 -1.30
CA ARG A 148 52.08 14.26 -0.62
C ARG A 148 53.38 13.52 -0.98
N ARG A 149 54.14 14.06 -1.93
CA ARG A 149 55.52 13.64 -2.20
C ARG A 149 56.41 14.08 -1.04
N ARG A 150 57.21 13.15 -0.53
CA ARG A 150 58.44 13.44 0.22
C ARG A 150 59.60 13.29 -0.73
#